data_AF-A0A6B3GJW5-F1
#
_entry.id   AF-A0A6B3GJW5-F1
#
_cell.length_a   1.000
_cell.length_b   1.000
_cell.length_c   1.000
_cell.angle_alpha   90.00
_cell.angle_beta   90.00
_cell.angle_gamma   90.00
#
_symmetry.space_group_name_H-M   'P 1'
#
loop_
_entity.id
_entity.type
_entity.pdbx_description
1 polymer ?
#
loop_
_entity_poly.entity_id
_entity_poly.type
_entity_poly.pdbx_seq_one_letter_code
_entity_poly.pdbx_strand_id
1 'polypeptide(L)' 'MTEQMTRDRALEIVRDCYTTGQPQSAAATLTGYSRSWVATEYRRLKSRGISRVAGQLELFDLTG' A
#
# COMPACT_ATOMS: atom_id res chain seq x y z
N MET A 1 -0.24 27.07 -3.78
CA MET A 1 0.94 26.19 -3.91
C MET A 1 0.45 24.77 -3.70
N THR A 2 0.36 23.96 -4.74
CA THR A 2 0.10 22.53 -4.60
C THR A 2 1.40 21.92 -4.08
N GLU A 3 1.43 21.51 -2.81
CA GLU A 3 2.59 20.78 -2.26
C GLU A 3 2.86 19.58 -3.17
N GLN A 4 4.01 19.61 -3.84
CA GLN A 4 4.35 18.62 -4.83
C GLN A 4 4.70 17.33 -4.08
N MET A 5 3.88 16.31 -4.25
CA MET A 5 4.04 15.00 -3.61
C MET A 5 5.46 14.49 -3.83
N THR A 6 6.25 14.40 -2.76
CA THR A 6 7.60 13.85 -2.86
C THR A 6 7.54 12.34 -3.05
N ARG A 7 8.53 11.77 -3.76
CA ARG A 7 8.59 10.33 -4.01
C ARG A 7 8.65 9.51 -2.72
N ASP A 8 9.36 10.01 -1.71
CA ASP A 8 9.49 9.35 -0.41
C ASP A 8 8.12 9.25 0.28
N ARG A 9 7.38 10.36 0.32
CA ARG A 9 6.02 10.40 0.87
C ARG A 9 5.07 9.47 0.12
N ALA A 10 5.23 9.35 -1.20
CA ALA A 10 4.42 8.44 -2.00
C ALA A 10 4.71 6.97 -1.67
N LEU A 11 5.97 6.62 -1.42
CA LEU A 11 6.36 5.27 -0.98
C LEU A 11 5.80 4.93 0.39
N GLU A 12 5.75 5.89 1.33
CA GLU A 12 5.08 5.71 2.62
C GLU A 12 3.60 5.36 2.46
N ILE A 13 2.86 6.13 1.66
CA ILE A 13 1.44 5.88 1.39
C ILE A 13 1.23 4.53 0.71
N VAL A 14 2.05 4.19 -0.28
CA VAL A 14 1.98 2.89 -0.96
C VAL A 14 2.21 1.75 0.03
N ARG A 15 3.19 1.89 0.92
CA ARG A 15 3.48 0.89 1.95
C ARG A 15 2.30 0.73 2.90
N ASP A 16 1.74 1.84 3.38
CA ASP A 16 0.59 1.85 4.27
C ASP A 16 -0.63 1.17 3.62
N CYS A 17 -0.97 1.56 2.39
CA CYS A 17 -2.05 0.95 1.63
C CYS A 17 -1.82 -0.55 1.38
N TYR A 18 -0.56 -0.95 1.14
CA TYR A 18 -0.21 -2.35 0.96
C TYR A 18 -0.43 -3.15 2.25
N THR A 19 0.09 -2.66 3.38
CA THR A 19 0.01 -3.35 4.68
C THR A 19 -1.41 -3.38 5.22
N THR A 20 -2.21 -2.34 4.99
CA THR A 20 -3.63 -2.27 5.37
C THR A 20 -4.58 -3.02 4.43
N GLY A 21 -4.04 -3.63 3.37
CA GLY A 21 -4.84 -4.40 2.41
C GLY A 21 -5.62 -3.56 1.40
N GLN A 22 -5.50 -2.23 1.44
CA GLN A 22 -6.16 -1.31 0.52
C GLN A 22 -5.85 -1.64 -0.96
N PRO A 23 -6.81 -1.38 -1.87
CA PRO A 23 -6.61 -1.60 -3.30
C PRO A 23 -5.56 -0.63 -3.86
N GLN A 24 -4.84 -1.06 -4.90
CA GLN A 24 -3.83 -0.23 -5.58
C GLN A 24 -4.41 1.07 -6.16
N SER A 25 -5.72 1.09 -6.48
CA SER A 25 -6.41 2.30 -6.92
C SER A 25 -6.44 3.37 -5.84
N ALA A 26 -6.59 3.00 -4.55
CA ALA A 26 -6.55 3.95 -3.45
C ALA A 26 -5.17 4.59 -3.32
N ALA A 27 -4.11 3.78 -3.35
CA ALA A 27 -2.73 4.27 -3.34
C ALA A 27 -2.42 5.17 -4.54
N ALA A 28 -2.91 4.85 -5.74
CA ALA A 28 -2.71 5.68 -6.93
C ALA A 28 -3.40 7.06 -6.78
N THR A 29 -4.62 7.09 -6.26
CA THR A 29 -5.35 8.35 -5.99
C THR A 29 -4.62 9.20 -4.94
N LEU A 30 -4.19 8.58 -3.84
CA LEU A 30 -3.54 9.28 -2.73
C LEU A 30 -2.15 9.82 -3.07
N THR A 31 -1.41 9.12 -3.93
CA THR A 31 -0.05 9.52 -4.31
C THR A 31 -0.01 10.37 -5.58
N GLY A 32 -1.04 10.35 -6.41
CA GLY A 32 -1.04 10.96 -7.75
C GLY A 32 -0.15 10.23 -8.76
N TYR A 33 0.45 9.09 -8.40
CA TYR A 33 1.25 8.28 -9.32
C TYR A 33 0.37 7.35 -10.15
N SER A 34 0.91 6.91 -11.29
CA SER A 34 0.21 5.95 -12.15
C SER A 34 0.01 4.60 -11.47
N ARG A 35 -1.08 3.91 -11.81
CA ARG A 35 -1.35 2.55 -11.30
C ARG A 35 -0.21 1.58 -11.59
N SER A 36 0.48 1.70 -12.73
CA SER A 36 1.63 0.86 -13.09
C SER A 36 2.82 1.06 -12.15
N TRP A 37 3.05 2.29 -11.70
CA TRP A 37 4.08 2.59 -10.71
C TRP A 37 3.73 1.96 -9.36
N VAL A 38 2.50 2.17 -8.87
CA VAL A 38 1.99 1.58 -7.61
C VAL A 38 2.06 0.05 -7.63
N ALA A 39 1.67 -0.59 -8.74
CA ALA A 39 1.74 -2.05 -8.89
C ALA A 39 3.18 -2.58 -8.84
N THR A 40 4.14 -1.81 -9.32
CA THR A 40 5.57 -2.16 -9.23
C THR A 40 6.05 -2.09 -7.79
N GLU A 41 5.68 -1.05 -7.05
CA GLU A 41 6.03 -0.93 -5.63
C GLU A 41 5.34 -2.00 -4.76
N TYR A 42 4.06 -2.34 -5.01
CA TYR A 42 3.37 -3.45 -4.35
C TYR A 42 4.09 -4.79 -4.54
N ARG A 43 4.62 -5.06 -5.76
CA ARG A 43 5.42 -6.26 -6.03
C ARG A 43 6.74 -6.24 -5.26
N ARG A 44 7.39 -5.08 -5.13
CA ARG A 44 8.62 -4.92 -4.34
C ARG A 44 8.38 -5.14 -2.86
N LEU A 45 7.26 -4.66 -2.31
CA LEU A 45 6.90 -4.89 -0.92
C LEU A 45 6.68 -6.39 -0.67
N LYS A 46 5.94 -7.05 -1.57
CA LYS A 46 5.75 -8.51 -1.53
C LYS A 46 7.08 -9.28 -1.59
N SER A 47 7.99 -8.92 -2.50
CA SER A 47 9.28 -9.60 -2.63
C SER A 47 10.20 -9.39 -1.43
N ARG A 48 9.99 -8.31 -0.66
CA ARG A 48 10.69 -8.04 0.60
C ARG A 48 10.10 -8.79 1.80
N GLY A 49 9.07 -9.61 1.60
CA GLY A 49 8.38 -10.33 2.68
C GLY A 49 7.50 -9.44 3.55
N ILE A 50 7.22 -8.19 3.12
CA ILE A 50 6.21 -7.37 3.79
C ILE A 50 4.87 -7.99 3.46
N SER A 51 4.13 -8.41 4.49
CA SER A 51 2.82 -9.03 4.32
C SER A 51 1.70 -7.98 4.31
N ARG A 52 0.61 -8.26 3.58
CA ARG A 52 -0.60 -7.42 3.54
C ARG A 52 -1.44 -7.65 4.80
N VAL A 53 -0.85 -7.42 5.97
CA VAL A 53 -1.50 -7.76 7.25
C VAL A 53 -1.63 -6.50 8.10
N ALA A 54 -2.82 -5.91 8.02
CA ALA A 54 -3.42 -5.13 9.11
C ALA A 54 -4.94 -5.31 9.20
N GLY A 55 -5.52 -6.29 8.49
CA GLY A 55 -6.98 -6.53 8.49
C GLY A 55 -7.43 -7.99 8.44
N GLN A 56 -6.50 -8.97 8.39
CA GLN A 56 -6.86 -10.40 8.45
C GLN A 56 -6.49 -11.08 9.78
N LEU A 57 -5.74 -10.42 10.67
CA LEU A 57 -5.45 -11.02 11.98
C LEU A 57 -6.68 -11.03 12.92
N GLU A 58 -7.69 -10.20 12.68
CA GLU A 58 -8.93 -10.21 13.47
C GLU A 58 -10.04 -11.11 12.90
N LEU A 59 -9.78 -11.85 11.80
CA LEU A 59 -10.79 -12.77 11.23
C LEU A 59 -10.50 -14.26 11.48
N PHE A 60 -9.29 -14.62 11.94
CA PHE A 60 -8.91 -16.01 12.19
C PHE A 60 -8.86 -16.40 13.66
N ASP A 61 -9.20 -15.49 14.59
CA ASP A 61 -9.21 -15.76 16.05
C ASP A 61 -10.64 -15.79 16.64
N LEU A 62 -11.62 -16.25 15.86
CA LEU A 62 -13.01 -16.48 16.33
C LEU A 62 -13.62 -17.83 15.88
N THR A 63 -12.82 -18.75 15.34
CA THR A 63 -13.27 -20.14 15.08
C THR A 63 -12.14 -21.14 15.35
N GLY A 64 -11.75 -21.23 16.63
CA GLY A 64 -11.00 -22.35 17.21
C GLY A 64 -11.75 -22.85 18.44
#